data_AF-A0A356U8Z1-F1
#
_entry.id   AF-A0A356U8Z1-F1
#
_cell.length_a   1.000
_cell.length_b   1.000
_cell.length_c   1.000
_cell.angle_alpha   90.00
_cell.angle_beta   90.00
_cell.angle_gamma   90.00
#
_symmetry.space_group_name_H-M   'P 1'
#
loop_
_entity.id
_entity.type
_entity.pdbx_description
1 polymer ?
#
loop_
_entity_poly.entity_id
_entity_poly.type
_entity_poly.pdbx_seq_one_letter_code
_entity_poly.pdbx_strand_id
1 'polypeptide(L)' 'MSFRLKPRDDKFFKYFNDLADAICEASMILKSFVENRSDPATNLEKINEVEERGDIVLSEVMKRINNSFITPFDR' A
#
# COMPACT_ATOMS: atom_id res chain seq x y z
N MET A 1 -27.00 15.16 19.59
CA MET A 1 -26.49 15.37 18.22
C MET A 1 -25.22 16.22 18.31
N SER A 2 -24.04 15.61 18.27
CA SER A 2 -22.77 16.34 18.24
C SER A 2 -22.31 16.42 16.79
N PHE A 3 -22.40 17.61 16.20
CA PHE A 3 -21.83 17.90 14.90
C PHE A 3 -20.31 17.94 15.01
N ARG A 4 -19.65 16.85 14.64
CA ARG A 4 -18.19 16.81 14.43
C ARG A 4 -17.87 17.53 13.12
N LEU A 5 -17.65 18.84 13.20
CA LEU A 5 -17.27 19.76 12.11
C LEU A 5 -15.78 19.64 11.69
N LYS A 6 -15.20 18.43 11.74
CA LYS A 6 -13.89 18.17 11.13
C LYS A 6 -14.01 16.91 10.28
N PRO A 7 -13.80 16.98 8.95
CA PRO A 7 -13.66 15.79 8.14
C PRO A 7 -12.36 15.10 8.59
N ARG A 8 -12.48 14.15 9.53
CA ARG A 8 -11.44 13.14 9.69
C ARG A 8 -11.62 12.23 8.49
N ASP A 9 -10.68 12.27 7.57
CA ASP A 9 -10.65 11.33 6.47
C ASP A 9 -10.25 9.97 7.06
N ASP A 10 -11.21 9.24 7.63
CA ASP A 10 -11.00 7.89 8.21
C ASP A 10 -10.42 6.89 7.17
N LYS A 11 -10.32 7.32 5.91
CA LYS A 11 -9.70 6.60 4.81
C LYS A 11 -8.19 6.48 4.92
N PHE A 12 -7.49 7.30 5.70
CA PHE A 12 -6.03 7.15 5.84
C PHE A 12 -5.61 5.77 6.35
N PHE A 13 -6.31 5.24 7.36
CA PHE A 13 -6.05 3.89 7.86
C PHE A 13 -6.31 2.82 6.81
N LYS A 14 -7.32 3.02 5.94
CA LYS A 14 -7.54 2.13 4.80
C LYS A 14 -6.32 2.14 3.86
N TYR A 15 -5.80 3.31 3.49
CA TYR A 15 -4.63 3.37 2.62
C TYR A 15 -3.38 2.77 3.24
N PHE A 16 -3.18 2.95 4.55
CA PHE A 16 -2.08 2.29 5.26
C PHE A 16 -2.22 0.76 5.24
N ASN A 17 -3.43 0.24 5.42
CA ASN A 17 -3.70 -1.20 5.31
C ASN A 17 -3.45 -1.68 3.87
N ASP A 18 -3.97 -0.97 2.86
CA ASP A 18 -3.78 -1.31 1.45
C ASP A 18 -2.27 -1.37 1.09
N LEU A 19 -1.47 -0.44 1.64
CA LEU A 19 0.00 -0.44 1.47
C LEU A 19 0.66 -1.61 2.21
N ALA A 20 0.24 -1.90 3.44
CA ALA A 20 0.74 -3.02 4.22
C ALA A 20 0.44 -4.38 3.58
N ASP A 21 -0.74 -4.54 2.99
CA ASP A 21 -1.16 -5.72 2.25
C ASP A 21 -0.28 -5.92 1.01
N ALA A 22 -0.01 -4.85 0.25
CA ALA A 22 0.90 -4.91 -0.90
C ALA A 22 2.33 -5.34 -0.49
N ILE A 23 2.86 -4.80 0.61
CA ILE A 23 4.18 -5.17 1.13
C ILE A 23 4.20 -6.63 1.59
N CYS A 24 3.15 -7.09 2.29
CA CYS A 24 3.04 -8.48 2.73
C CYS A 24 3.00 -9.44 1.54
N GLU A 25 2.22 -9.12 0.51
CA GLU A 25 2.14 -9.92 -0.71
C GLU A 25 3.50 -10.00 -1.44
N ALA A 26 4.19 -8.88 -1.61
CA ALA A 26 5.53 -8.85 -2.17
C ALA A 26 6.51 -9.74 -1.39
N SER A 27 6.45 -9.70 -0.05
CA SER A 27 7.29 -10.53 0.81
C SER A 27 7.01 -12.03 0.66
N MET A 28 5.74 -12.41 0.47
CA MET A 28 5.34 -13.81 0.26
C MET A 28 5.81 -14.34 -1.10
N ILE A 29 5.76 -13.51 -2.15
CA ILE A 29 6.29 -13.84 -3.47
C ILE A 29 7.82 -14.03 -3.39
N LEU A 30 8.52 -13.09 -2.76
CA LEU A 30 9.97 -13.17 -2.59
C LEU A 30 10.38 -14.43 -1.80
N LYS A 31 9.67 -14.73 -0.70
CA LYS A 31 9.89 -15.94 0.08
C LYS A 31 9.70 -17.20 -0.78
N SER A 32 8.60 -17.26 -1.52
CA SER A 32 8.28 -18.40 -2.40
C SER A 32 9.32 -18.60 -3.50
N PHE A 33 9.87 -17.51 -4.05
CA PHE A 33 10.96 -17.54 -5.01
C PHE A 33 12.24 -18.13 -4.41
N VAL A 34 12.62 -17.69 -3.20
CA VAL A 34 13.81 -18.19 -2.51
C VAL A 34 13.68 -19.66 -2.13
N GLU A 35 12.50 -20.08 -1.66
CA GLU A 35 12.23 -21.45 -1.18
C GLU A 35 12.14 -22.46 -2.31
N ASN A 36 11.42 -22.14 -3.40
CA ASN A 36 11.15 -23.11 -4.45
C ASN A 36 12.18 -23.08 -5.58
N ARG A 37 12.94 -21.98 -5.78
CA ARG A 37 13.92 -21.78 -6.88
C ARG A 37 13.42 -22.18 -8.28
N SER A 38 12.12 -22.36 -8.45
CA SER A 38 11.49 -22.82 -9.67
C SER A 38 11.01 -21.61 -10.46
N ASP A 39 11.35 -21.59 -11.75
CA ASP A 39 10.93 -20.60 -12.75
C ASP A 39 11.15 -19.12 -12.36
N PRO A 40 12.39 -18.61 -12.52
CA PRO A 40 12.71 -17.22 -12.26
C PRO A 40 11.90 -16.23 -13.09
N ALA A 41 11.49 -16.60 -14.31
CA ALA A 41 10.77 -15.70 -15.20
C ALA A 41 9.34 -15.44 -14.69
N THR A 42 8.60 -16.48 -14.31
CA THR A 42 7.25 -16.33 -13.75
C THR A 42 7.24 -15.61 -12.40
N ASN A 43 8.26 -15.83 -11.56
CA ASN A 43 8.35 -15.11 -10.29
C ASN A 43 8.72 -13.63 -10.50
N LEU A 44 9.55 -13.32 -11.50
CA LEU A 44 9.87 -11.95 -11.87
C LEU A 44 8.64 -11.21 -12.42
N GLU A 45 7.81 -11.86 -13.21
CA GLU A 45 6.56 -11.28 -13.72
C GLU A 45 5.61 -10.94 -12.56
N LYS A 46 5.40 -11.90 -11.65
CA LYS A 46 4.55 -11.69 -10.46
C LYS A 46 5.04 -10.57 -9.53
N ILE A 47 6.36 -10.47 -9.31
CA ILE A 47 6.88 -9.42 -8.43
C ILE A 47 6.77 -8.04 -9.09
N ASN A 48 6.92 -7.95 -10.41
CA ASN A 48 6.71 -6.70 -11.16
C ASN A 48 5.24 -6.24 -11.09
N GLU A 49 4.28 -7.16 -11.22
CA GLU A 49 2.84 -6.81 -11.07
C GLU A 49 2.53 -6.27 -9.66
N VAL A 50 3.12 -6.87 -8.62
CA VAL A 50 2.94 -6.40 -7.25
C VAL A 50 3.65 -5.06 -7.00
N GLU A 51 4.81 -4.84 -7.60
CA GLU A 51 5.53 -3.57 -7.53
C GLU A 51 4.72 -2.44 -8.19
N GLU A 52 4.23 -2.64 -9.41
CA GLU A 52 3.42 -1.64 -10.12
C GLU A 52 2.16 -1.27 -9.32
N ARG A 53 1.48 -2.28 -8.76
CA ARG A 53 0.32 -2.05 -7.89
C ARG A 53 0.70 -1.30 -6.62
N GLY A 54 1.83 -1.64 -6.00
CA GLY A 54 2.36 -0.96 -4.82
C GLY A 54 2.64 0.52 -5.09
N ASP A 55 3.22 0.82 -6.25
CA ASP A 55 3.55 2.19 -6.69
C ASP A 55 2.29 3.03 -6.94
N ILE A 56 1.24 2.44 -7.52
CA ILE A 56 -0.06 3.08 -7.69
C ILE A 56 -0.65 3.45 -6.32
N VAL A 57 -0.67 2.50 -5.37
CA VAL A 57 -1.19 2.73 -4.02
C VAL A 57 -0.38 3.82 -3.31
N LEU A 58 0.95 3.75 -3.36
CA LEU A 58 1.84 4.75 -2.77
C LEU A 58 1.58 6.15 -3.33
N SER A 59 1.46 6.27 -4.66
CA SER A 59 1.15 7.54 -5.34
C SER A 59 -0.17 8.12 -4.85
N GLU A 60 -1.22 7.30 -4.69
CA GLU A 60 -2.50 7.74 -4.14
C GLU A 60 -2.42 8.18 -2.68
N VAL A 61 -1.71 7.42 -1.84
CA VAL A 61 -1.51 7.74 -0.42
C VAL A 61 -0.82 9.10 -0.32
N MET A 62 0.28 9.29 -1.05
CA MET A 62 1.06 10.53 -1.03
C MET A 62 0.26 11.73 -1.53
N LYS A 63 -0.53 11.57 -2.60
CA LYS A 63 -1.44 12.63 -3.09
C LYS A 63 -2.46 13.03 -2.01
N ARG A 64 -3.02 12.06 -1.28
CA ARG A 64 -3.98 12.34 -0.20
C ARG A 64 -3.34 12.98 1.02
N ILE A 65 -2.16 12.54 1.43
CA ILE A 65 -1.39 13.18 2.51
C ILE A 65 -1.08 14.63 2.12
N ASN A 66 -0.67 14.88 0.87
CA ASN A 66 -0.37 16.23 0.36
C ASN A 66 -1.59 17.15 0.29
N ASN A 67 -2.76 16.60 -0.03
CA ASN A 67 -3.99 17.37 -0.20
C ASN A 67 -4.90 17.41 1.04
N SER A 68 -4.50 16.77 2.15
CA SER A 68 -5.28 16.79 3.38
C SER A 68 -4.82 17.90 4.31
N PHE A 69 -5.79 18.71 4.74
CA PHE A 69 -5.57 19.77 5.73
C PHE A 69 -5.37 19.22 7.15
N ILE A 70 -5.81 17.98 7.42
CA ILE A 70 -5.64 17.29 8.70
C ILE A 70 -5.19 15.86 8.38
N THR A 71 -3.94 15.53 8.70
CA THR A 71 -3.42 14.16 8.65
C THR A 71 -3.68 13.44 9.98
N PRO A 72 -3.79 12.10 9.99
CA PRO A 72 -4.03 11.33 11.22
C PRO A 72 -2.82 11.33 12.17
N PHE A 73 -1.63 11.55 11.63
CA PHE A 73 -0.37 11.82 12.33
C PHE A 73 0.24 13.09 11.73
N ASP A 74 0.99 13.86 12.51
CA ASP A 74 1.79 14.97 11.95
C ASP A 74 2.81 14.44 10.93
N ARG A 75 3.09 15.22 9.88
CA ARG A 75 4.04 14.86 8.82
C ARG A 75 5.49 14.99 9.26
#